data_AF-A0A969TGL8-F1
#
_entry.id   AF-A0A969TGL8-F1
#
_cell.length_a   1.000
_cell.length_b   1.000
_cell.length_c   1.000
_cell.angle_alpha   90.00
_cell.angle_beta   90.00
_cell.angle_gamma   90.00
#
_symmetry.space_group_name_H-M   'P 1'
#
loop_
_entity.id
_entity.type
_entity.pdbx_description
1 polymer ?
#
loop_
_entity_poly.entity_id
_entity_poly.type
_entity_poly.pdbx_seq_one_letter_code
_entity_poly.pdbx_strand_id
1 'polypeptide(L)' 'MLENYQGQGLGKRLMQKALEWFDNDEDIILETSSPDAQRFYERFGFEAYGEPVKQKGFDDMQTLIRKAD' A
#
# COMPACT_ATOMS: atom_id res chain seq x y z
N MET A 1 -1.96 11.44 7.38
CA MET A 1 -0.83 11.24 8.31
C MET A 1 -0.28 12.61 8.67
N LEU A 2 -0.06 12.91 9.95
CA LEU A 2 0.49 14.20 10.38
C LEU A 2 1.86 14.42 9.69
N GLU A 3 2.00 15.49 8.90
CA GLU A 3 3.17 15.73 8.03
C GLU A 3 4.50 15.64 8.77
N ASN A 4 4.52 16.09 10.03
CA ASN A 4 5.70 16.13 10.90
C ASN A 4 6.28 14.76 11.28
N TYR A 5 5.64 13.66 10.90
CA TYR A 5 6.05 12.29 11.25
C TYR A 5 6.47 11.44 10.05
N GLN A 6 6.42 12.00 8.84
CA GLN A 6 6.89 11.33 7.64
C GLN A 6 8.43 11.23 7.62
N GLY A 7 8.98 10.29 6.84
CA GLY A 7 10.43 10.12 6.70
C GLY A 7 11.17 9.53 7.92
N GLN A 8 10.49 9.34 9.06
CA GLN A 8 11.09 8.85 10.31
C GLN A 8 10.99 7.32 10.50
N GLY A 9 10.62 6.59 9.45
CA GLY A 9 10.44 5.13 9.50
C GLY A 9 9.16 4.65 10.20
N LEU A 10 8.26 5.56 10.61
CA LEU A 10 6.98 5.18 11.22
C LEU A 10 6.09 4.38 10.26
N GLY A 11 6.01 4.79 8.99
CA GLY A 11 5.28 4.03 7.96
C GLY A 11 5.79 2.58 7.85
N LYS A 12 7.12 2.38 7.91
CA LYS A 12 7.71 1.04 7.89
C LYS A 12 7.28 0.22 9.10
N ARG A 13 7.35 0.78 10.30
CA ARG A 13 6.96 0.08 11.54
C ARG A 13 5.48 -0.29 11.55
N LEU A 14 4.63 0.63 11.08
CA LEU A 14 3.19 0.37 10.94
C LEU A 14 2.94 -0.78 9.96
N MET A 15 3.60 -0.76 8.80
CA MET A 15 3.41 -1.81 7.79
C MET A 15 3.89 -3.18 8.28
N GLN A 16 5.04 -3.24 8.96
CA GLN A 16 5.51 -4.49 9.57
C GLN A 16 4.50 -5.06 10.56
N LYS A 17 3.93 -4.22 11.43
CA LYS A 17 2.90 -4.63 12.39
C LYS A 17 1.60 -5.05 11.72
N ALA A 18 1.21 -4.39 10.63
CA ALA A 18 0.04 -4.79 9.85
C ALA A 18 0.24 -6.18 9.23
N LEU A 19 1.38 -6.43 8.59
CA LEU A 19 1.69 -7.73 7.99
C LEU A 19 1.81 -8.85 9.03
N GLU A 20 2.40 -8.57 10.18
CA GLU A 20 2.42 -9.50 11.33
C GLU A 20 1.00 -9.84 11.83
N TRP A 21 0.05 -8.91 11.69
CA TRP A 21 -1.33 -9.11 12.14
C TRP A 21 -2.15 -9.93 11.14
N PHE A 22 -2.01 -9.68 9.84
CA PHE A 22 -2.81 -10.40 8.84
C PHE A 22 -2.41 -11.88 8.69
N ASP A 23 -1.19 -12.27 9.10
CA ASP A 23 -0.62 -13.62 8.89
C ASP A 23 -0.68 -14.08 7.41
N ASN A 24 -0.08 -15.22 7.06
CA ASN A 24 0.03 -15.66 5.65
C ASN A 24 -1.28 -16.21 5.04
N ASP A 25 -2.40 -16.17 5.78
CA ASP A 25 -3.64 -16.84 5.36
C ASP A 25 -4.59 -15.94 4.54
N GLU A 26 -4.30 -14.64 4.43
CA GLU A 26 -5.18 -13.67 3.78
C GLU A 26 -4.48 -12.87 2.66
N ASP A 27 -5.20 -12.70 1.55
CA ASP A 27 -4.76 -11.81 0.46
C ASP A 27 -4.87 -10.34 0.87
N ILE A 28 -3.75 -9.62 0.84
CA ILE A 28 -3.72 -8.19 1.16
C ILE A 28 -3.71 -7.38 -0.14
N ILE A 29 -4.76 -6.58 -0.34
CA ILE A 29 -4.90 -5.66 -1.48
C ILE A 29 -4.97 -4.22 -0.96
N LEU A 30 -4.21 -3.34 -1.59
CA LEU A 30 -4.20 -1.90 -1.31
C LEU A 30 -4.48 -1.11 -2.59
N GLU A 31 -5.02 0.09 -2.43
CA GLU A 31 -5.24 1.05 -3.50
C GLU A 31 -4.35 2.28 -3.30
N THR A 32 -3.69 2.72 -4.38
CA THR A 32 -2.94 3.98 -4.34
C THR A 32 -2.84 4.66 -5.71
N SER A 33 -3.03 5.97 -5.75
CA SER A 33 -2.69 6.82 -6.91
C SER A 33 -1.30 7.41 -6.85
N SER A 34 -0.56 7.23 -5.75
CA SER A 34 0.76 7.84 -5.57
C SER A 34 1.87 6.88 -6.00
N PRO A 35 2.70 7.24 -7.00
CA PRO A 35 3.87 6.43 -7.38
C PRO A 35 4.89 6.26 -6.24
N ASP A 36 5.00 7.26 -5.35
CA ASP A 36 5.86 7.16 -4.17
C ASP A 36 5.34 6.17 -3.14
N ALA A 37 4.01 6.14 -2.93
CA ALA A 37 3.39 5.16 -2.06
C ALA A 37 3.49 3.75 -2.66
N GLN A 38 3.29 3.60 -3.97
CA GLN A 38 3.51 2.33 -4.67
C GLN A 38 4.93 1.80 -4.43
N ARG A 39 5.96 2.62 -4.69
CA ARG A 39 7.38 2.27 -4.41
C ARG A 39 7.66 1.96 -2.94
N PHE A 40 6.89 2.53 -2.02
CA PHE A 40 6.99 2.22 -0.61
C PHE A 40 6.45 0.80 -0.33
N TYR A 41 5.27 0.46 -0.86
CA TYR A 41 4.64 -0.86 -0.66
C TYR A 41 5.37 -1.99 -1.39
N GLU A 42 5.99 -1.72 -2.55
CA GLU A 42 6.84 -2.68 -3.27
C GLU A 42 7.97 -3.24 -2.39
N ARG A 43 8.49 -2.44 -1.43
CA ARG A 43 9.52 -2.89 -0.47
C ARG A 43 9.03 -3.95 0.51
N PHE A 44 7.72 -4.14 0.62
CA PHE A 44 7.07 -5.16 1.43
C PHE A 44 6.55 -6.33 0.58
N GLY A 45 6.93 -6.41 -0.70
CA GLY A 45 6.52 -7.47 -1.61
C GLY A 45 5.12 -7.29 -2.20
N PHE A 46 4.61 -6.06 -2.23
CA PHE A 46 3.41 -5.75 -3.00
C PHE A 46 3.75 -5.53 -4.47
N GLU A 47 2.87 -5.98 -5.35
CA GLU A 47 3.01 -5.84 -6.79
C GLU A 47 1.72 -5.28 -7.38
N ALA A 48 1.82 -4.58 -8.52
CA ALA A 48 0.64 -4.11 -9.24
C ALA A 48 -0.24 -5.31 -9.64
N TYR A 49 -1.54 -5.17 -9.41
CA TYR A 49 -2.52 -6.23 -9.58
C TYR A 49 -3.77 -5.71 -10.28
N GLY A 50 -4.08 -6.25 -11.45
CA GLY A 50 -5.27 -5.87 -12.22
C GLY A 50 -5.16 -4.49 -12.89
N GLU A 51 -6.30 -4.00 -13.37
CA GLU A 51 -6.39 -2.71 -14.07
C GLU A 51 -6.63 -1.57 -13.07
N PRO A 52 -6.01 -0.38 -13.27
CA PRO A 52 -6.29 0.79 -12.45
C PRO A 52 -7.79 1.13 -12.45
N VAL A 53 -8.32 1.47 -11.28
CA VAL A 53 -9.74 1.75 -11.10
C VAL A 53 -10.00 3.23 -10.85
N LYS A 54 -11.07 3.76 -11.44
CA LYS A 54 -11.58 5.08 -11.12
C LYS A 54 -12.51 4.97 -9.92
N GLN A 55 -12.03 5.35 -8.74
CA GLN A 55 -12.83 5.27 -7.52
C GLN A 55 -13.68 6.53 -7.35
N LYS A 56 -14.99 6.35 -7.09
CA LYS A 56 -15.91 7.47 -6.90
C LYS A 56 -15.49 8.30 -5.69
N GLY A 57 -15.24 9.60 -5.90
CA GLY A 57 -14.77 10.53 -4.87
C GLY A 57 -13.27 10.84 -4.93
N PHE A 58 -12.54 10.22 -5.86
CA PHE A 58 -11.16 10.57 -6.20
C PHE A 58 -11.07 10.98 -7.66
N ASP A 59 -10.30 12.02 -7.95
CA ASP A 59 -10.13 12.52 -9.32
C ASP A 59 -9.13 11.65 -10.11
N ASP A 60 -8.20 11.01 -9.41
CA ASP A 60 -7.13 10.19 -9.98
C ASP A 60 -7.47 8.70 -10.06
N MET A 61 -6.89 8.03 -11.07
CA MET A 61 -6.92 6.57 -11.16
C MET A 61 -6.12 5.95 -10.01
N GLN A 62 -6.70 4.96 -9.34
CA GLN A 62 -6.04 4.21 -8.29
C GLN A 62 -5.43 2.94 -8.88
N THR A 63 -4.17 2.67 -8.55
CA THR A 63 -3.54 1.39 -8.83
C THR A 63 -3.85 0.43 -7.70
N LEU A 64 -4.33 -0.74 -8.07
CA LEU A 64 -4.48 -1.87 -7.15
C LEU A 64 -3.13 -2.57 -7.03
N ILE A 65 -2.68 -2.79 -5.80
CA ILE A 65 -1.47 -3.56 -5.50
C ILE A 65 -1.81 -4.70 -4.55
N ARG A 66 -1.26 -5.90 -4.80
CA ARG A 66 -1.50 -7.11 -4.00
C ARG A 66 -0.18 -7.60 -3.42
N LYS A 67 -0.20 -8.11 -2.19
CA LYS A 67 0.95 -8.81 -1.61
C LYS A 67 1.20 -10.11 -2.39
N ALA A 68 2.38 -10.26 -2.99
CA ALA A 68 2.77 -11.49 -3.65
C ALA A 68 3.02 -12.62 -2.63
N ASP A 69 2.74 -13.86 -3.03
CA ASP A 69 2.98 -15.09 -2.24
C ASP A 69 4.49 -15.32 -1.97
#